data_AF-A0AAF0AWU2-F1
#
_entry.id   AF-A0AAF0AWU2-F1
#
_cell.length_a   1.000
_cell.length_b   1.000
_cell.length_c   1.000
_cell.angle_alpha   90.00
_cell.angle_beta   90.00
_cell.angle_gamma   90.00
#
_symmetry.space_group_name_H-M   'P 1'
#
loop_
_entity.id
_entity.type
_entity.pdbx_description
1 polymer ?
#
loop_
_entity_poly.entity_id
_entity_poly.type
_entity_poly.pdbx_seq_one_letter_code
_entity_poly.pdbx_strand_id
1 'polypeptide(L)'
;MSTALTAASKLDSILHLDFQKLSQEYPPLQHFLQEGHIDFWDQGAVLTLAKAILKVYFSLELSLPKNRLCPMVPNRVLYLDYIESLLQSTIVDFDNEKVIGLDIGTGASCIYPLLGCKLYSFNFLATEIDSSSYDAACSNVMNNRLEDKIKLEHRCEAASFLSRYPSGQEFTFVICNPPFYGSNEEIFNNKDRLPNSICSGSKNEMITQGGEVEFARRILQESKCRREILWFTCLLGKKSSLADLIHDLRDEKIDNYGIYEIHVGKTKRWILSWSFSRRRPLNHLIRPAFFSLPKLLPRKTLYEWDVSINNQTFFEVLDGFLDSMNVEHSRYHEKVAIFSNGISWSRKARRTGKHQNPSQISMEDSFRCTISYDNFKGQCCWKEGKDYLVYESFCSTLHRKYKESSSS
;
A
#
# COMPACT_ATOMS: atom_id res chain seq x y z
N MET A 1 -23.81 24.34 8.98
CA MET A 1 -22.93 23.45 9.75
C MET A 1 -22.56 22.28 8.84
N SER A 2 -21.35 22.27 8.28
CA SER A 2 -20.89 21.21 7.38
C SER A 2 -20.56 19.98 8.20
N THR A 3 -21.29 18.89 8.02
CA THR A 3 -20.91 17.57 8.54
C THR A 3 -19.66 17.14 7.80
N ALA A 4 -18.52 17.11 8.50
CA ALA A 4 -17.27 16.65 7.91
C ALA A 4 -17.45 15.19 7.42
N LEU A 5 -17.26 14.98 6.12
CA LEU A 5 -17.29 13.66 5.49
C LEU A 5 -16.21 12.76 6.10
N THR A 6 -16.54 11.49 6.37
CA THR A 6 -15.57 10.45 6.74
C THR A 6 -14.60 10.17 5.59
N ALA A 7 -13.40 9.65 5.86
CA ALA A 7 -12.43 9.31 4.81
C ALA A 7 -13.03 8.40 3.72
N ALA A 8 -13.81 7.39 4.10
CA ALA A 8 -14.50 6.48 3.18
C ALA A 8 -15.52 7.20 2.27
N SER A 9 -16.32 8.13 2.83
CA SER A 9 -17.30 8.90 2.03
C SER A 9 -16.63 9.92 1.09
N LYS A 10 -15.46 10.45 1.48
CA LYS A 10 -14.63 11.29 0.60
C LYS A 10 -14.06 10.49 -0.56
N LEU A 11 -13.60 9.26 -0.30
CA LEU A 11 -13.02 8.39 -1.31
C LEU A 11 -14.03 8.07 -2.41
N ASP A 12 -15.24 7.64 -2.04
CA ASP A 12 -16.33 7.35 -2.98
C ASP A 12 -16.70 8.57 -3.83
N SER A 13 -16.83 9.74 -3.19
CA SER A 13 -17.13 11.00 -3.88
C SER A 13 -16.04 11.42 -4.89
N ILE A 14 -14.77 11.07 -4.63
CA ILE A 14 -13.64 11.43 -5.49
C ILE A 14 -13.46 10.44 -6.65
N LEU A 15 -13.91 9.19 -6.47
CA LEU A 15 -13.97 8.21 -7.55
C LEU A 15 -15.10 8.53 -8.55
N HIS A 16 -16.15 9.23 -8.08
CA HIS A 16 -17.33 9.58 -8.86
C HIS A 16 -17.58 11.10 -8.86
N LEU A 17 -16.58 11.88 -9.31
CA LEU A 17 -16.66 13.34 -9.34
C LEU A 17 -17.78 13.84 -10.25
N ASP A 18 -18.69 14.61 -9.67
CA ASP A 18 -19.63 15.46 -10.40
C ASP A 18 -18.97 16.82 -10.64
N PHE A 19 -18.49 17.05 -11.86
CA PHE A 19 -17.82 18.30 -12.23
C PHE A 19 -18.75 19.51 -12.19
N GLN A 20 -20.05 19.32 -12.45
CA GLN A 20 -21.02 20.41 -12.39
C GLN A 20 -21.18 20.88 -10.94
N LYS A 21 -21.41 19.94 -10.01
CA LYS A 21 -21.47 20.25 -8.57
C LYS A 21 -20.16 20.85 -8.08
N LEU A 22 -19.01 20.25 -8.44
CA LEU A 22 -17.70 20.76 -8.03
C LEU A 22 -17.45 22.20 -8.52
N SER A 23 -17.90 22.53 -9.73
CA SER A 23 -17.77 23.89 -10.27
C SER A 23 -18.66 24.93 -9.56
N GLN A 24 -19.77 24.51 -8.95
CA GLN A 24 -20.60 25.38 -8.12
C GLN A 24 -19.92 25.69 -6.79
N GLU A 25 -19.25 24.70 -6.20
CA GLU A 25 -18.51 24.85 -4.93
C GLU A 25 -17.14 25.54 -5.12
N TYR A 26 -16.55 25.43 -6.32
CA TYR A 26 -15.31 26.12 -6.70
C TYR A 26 -15.50 26.90 -8.02
N PRO A 27 -16.02 28.15 -7.96
CA PRO A 27 -16.38 28.93 -9.14
C PRO A 27 -15.31 29.08 -10.22
N PRO A 28 -13.99 29.15 -9.92
CA PRO A 28 -12.96 29.21 -10.98
C PRO A 28 -12.99 28.02 -11.95
N LEU A 29 -13.50 26.85 -11.54
CA LEU A 29 -13.62 25.68 -12.41
C LEU A 29 -14.68 25.86 -13.51
N GLN A 30 -15.67 26.73 -13.32
CA GLN A 30 -16.74 26.96 -14.30
C GLN A 30 -16.21 27.43 -15.66
N HIS A 31 -15.09 28.17 -15.68
CA HIS A 31 -14.46 28.63 -16.91
C HIS A 31 -13.99 27.47 -17.82
N PHE A 32 -13.69 26.32 -17.22
CA PHE A 32 -13.18 25.14 -17.93
C PHE A 32 -14.24 24.04 -18.12
N LEU A 33 -15.48 24.28 -17.69
CA LEU A 33 -16.57 23.31 -17.81
C LEU A 33 -17.34 23.55 -19.11
N GLN A 34 -17.35 22.57 -20.01
CA GLN A 34 -18.10 22.60 -21.26
C GLN A 34 -19.06 21.41 -21.30
N GLU A 35 -20.37 21.67 -21.30
CA GLU A 35 -21.42 20.63 -21.32
C GLU A 35 -21.25 19.54 -20.23
N GLY A 36 -20.74 19.93 -19.05
CA GLY A 36 -20.47 19.01 -17.94
C GLY A 36 -19.14 18.25 -18.02
N HIS A 37 -18.32 18.52 -19.04
CA HIS A 37 -17.03 17.91 -19.27
C HIS A 37 -15.87 18.90 -19.07
N ILE A 38 -14.69 18.35 -18.75
CA ILE A 38 -13.43 19.08 -18.64
C ILE A 38 -12.46 18.53 -19.68
N ASP A 39 -11.80 19.41 -20.41
CA ASP A 39 -10.73 19.01 -21.32
C ASP A 39 -9.43 18.72 -20.53
N PHE A 40 -9.02 17.46 -20.50
CA PHE A 40 -7.79 17.03 -19.81
C PHE A 40 -6.50 17.33 -20.60
N TRP A 41 -6.61 17.90 -21.81
CA TRP A 41 -5.48 18.41 -22.59
C TRP A 41 -5.16 19.88 -22.29
N ASP A 42 -6.08 20.61 -21.65
CA ASP A 42 -5.83 21.95 -21.15
C ASP A 42 -5.15 21.90 -19.78
N GLN A 43 -3.90 22.36 -19.72
CA GLN A 43 -3.12 22.41 -18.47
C GLN A 43 -3.77 23.30 -17.40
N GLY A 44 -4.40 24.40 -17.81
CA GLY A 44 -5.15 25.29 -16.93
C GLY A 44 -6.37 24.60 -16.34
N ALA A 45 -7.10 23.84 -17.17
CA ALA A 45 -8.25 23.05 -16.73
C ALA A 45 -7.85 21.96 -15.72
N VAL A 46 -6.81 21.17 -16.02
CA VAL A 46 -6.32 20.11 -15.12
C VAL A 46 -5.83 20.66 -13.79
N LEU A 47 -5.08 21.78 -13.80
CA LEU A 47 -4.62 22.44 -12.58
C LEU A 47 -5.80 23.00 -11.77
N THR A 48 -6.77 23.63 -12.42
CA THR A 48 -7.95 24.20 -11.75
C THR A 48 -8.82 23.10 -11.15
N LEU A 49 -8.98 21.97 -11.85
CA LEU A 49 -9.65 20.79 -11.32
C LEU A 49 -8.93 20.22 -10.10
N ALA A 50 -7.61 20.07 -10.14
CA ALA A 50 -6.83 19.60 -8.99
C ALA A 50 -7.00 20.52 -7.77
N LYS A 51 -6.93 21.85 -7.98
CA LYS A 51 -7.20 22.85 -6.93
C LYS A 51 -8.62 22.76 -6.38
N ALA A 52 -9.62 22.60 -7.25
CA ALA A 52 -11.01 22.46 -6.85
C ALA A 52 -11.22 21.23 -5.95
N ILE A 53 -10.71 20.06 -6.37
CA ILE A 53 -10.80 18.82 -5.58
C ILE A 53 -10.13 19.00 -4.22
N LEU A 54 -8.90 19.54 -4.20
CA LEU A 54 -8.15 19.76 -2.96
C LEU A 54 -8.86 20.73 -2.02
N LYS A 55 -9.38 21.84 -2.53
CA LYS A 55 -10.07 22.84 -1.72
C LYS A 55 -11.37 22.31 -1.16
N VAL A 56 -12.20 21.69 -1.99
CA VAL A 56 -13.56 21.26 -1.62
C VAL A 56 -13.55 20.03 -0.71
N TYR A 57 -12.81 18.98 -1.06
CA TYR A 57 -12.86 17.71 -0.31
C TYR A 57 -11.86 17.63 0.85
N PHE A 58 -10.76 18.40 0.78
CA PHE A 58 -9.65 18.30 1.73
C PHE A 58 -9.31 19.60 2.45
N SER A 59 -9.94 20.71 2.06
CA SER A 59 -9.59 22.05 2.55
C SER A 59 -8.09 22.34 2.39
N LEU A 60 -7.52 21.86 1.27
CA LEU A 60 -6.13 22.08 0.90
C LEU A 60 -6.03 23.11 -0.21
N GLU A 61 -5.02 23.96 -0.13
CA GLU A 61 -4.64 24.89 -1.19
C GLU A 61 -3.41 24.38 -1.92
N LEU A 62 -3.40 24.52 -3.23
CA LEU A 62 -2.29 24.09 -4.08
C LEU A 62 -1.84 25.24 -4.97
N SER A 63 -0.54 25.50 -4.97
CA SER A 63 0.13 26.37 -5.92
C SER A 63 1.24 25.58 -6.63
N LEU A 64 1.28 25.67 -7.95
CA LEU A 64 2.28 24.98 -8.77
C LEU A 64 2.91 25.95 -9.78
N PRO A 65 4.24 25.89 -9.97
CA PRO A 65 4.89 26.52 -11.11
C PRO A 65 4.35 25.97 -12.44
N LYS A 66 4.35 26.79 -13.50
CA LYS A 66 3.79 26.42 -14.82
C LYS A 66 4.47 25.20 -15.48
N ASN A 67 5.68 24.85 -15.07
CA ASN A 67 6.52 23.79 -15.64
C ASN A 67 6.67 22.57 -14.71
N ARG A 68 5.63 22.27 -13.92
CA ARG A 68 5.63 21.14 -12.99
C ARG A 68 4.45 20.22 -13.25
N LEU A 69 4.61 18.96 -12.84
CA LEU A 69 3.57 17.95 -12.99
C LEU A 69 2.38 18.28 -12.08
N CYS A 70 1.19 18.43 -12.67
CA CYS A 70 -0.04 18.54 -11.91
C CYS A 70 -0.49 17.15 -11.42
N PRO A 71 -0.70 16.93 -10.10
CA PRO A 71 -1.11 15.63 -9.61
C PRO A 71 -2.56 15.32 -9.98
N MET A 72 -2.81 14.13 -10.51
CA MET A 72 -4.16 13.61 -10.65
C MET A 72 -4.66 13.11 -9.28
N VAL A 73 -5.35 13.99 -8.55
CA VAL A 73 -5.68 13.82 -7.13
C VAL A 73 -6.33 12.46 -6.80
N PRO A 74 -7.32 11.94 -7.55
CA PRO A 74 -7.93 10.63 -7.24
C PRO A 74 -6.93 9.48 -7.13
N ASN A 75 -5.95 9.39 -8.05
CA ASN A 75 -4.91 8.36 -7.97
C ASN A 75 -4.03 8.49 -6.72
N ARG A 76 -3.79 9.71 -6.26
CA ARG A 76 -2.95 9.96 -5.08
C ARG A 76 -3.66 9.56 -3.80
N VAL A 77 -4.96 9.83 -3.73
CA VAL A 77 -5.83 9.41 -2.64
C VAL A 77 -5.88 7.88 -2.56
N LEU A 78 -6.10 7.17 -3.67
CA LEU A 78 -6.15 5.71 -3.69
C LEU A 78 -4.85 5.03 -3.23
N TYR A 79 -3.70 5.66 -3.51
CA TYR A 79 -2.43 5.14 -3.01
C TYR A 79 -2.30 5.32 -1.49
N LEU A 80 -2.69 6.46 -0.95
CA LEU A 80 -2.69 6.67 0.51
C LEU A 80 -3.70 5.77 1.22
N ASP A 81 -4.88 5.56 0.63
CA ASP A 81 -5.90 4.64 1.15
C ASP A 81 -5.39 3.20 1.19
N TYR A 82 -4.70 2.77 0.13
CA TYR A 82 -4.01 1.50 0.12
C TYR A 82 -2.97 1.39 1.24
N ILE A 83 -2.14 2.43 1.45
CA ILE A 83 -1.13 2.45 2.51
C ILE A 83 -1.78 2.34 3.89
N GLU A 84 -2.83 3.12 4.16
CA GLU A 84 -3.53 3.07 5.45
C GLU A 84 -4.10 1.67 5.72
N SER A 85 -4.80 1.09 4.75
CA SER A 85 -5.34 -0.27 4.85
C SER A 85 -4.23 -1.32 5.04
N LEU A 86 -3.11 -1.17 4.33
CA LEU A 86 -1.94 -2.05 4.46
C LEU A 86 -1.36 -2.00 5.88
N LEU A 87 -1.20 -0.79 6.44
CA LEU A 87 -0.68 -0.57 7.79
C LEU A 87 -1.65 -1.09 8.85
N GLN A 88 -2.94 -0.76 8.76
CA GLN A 88 -3.97 -1.26 9.67
C GLN A 88 -4.04 -2.79 9.65
N SER A 89 -3.79 -3.42 8.50
CA SER A 89 -3.79 -4.89 8.39
C SER A 89 -2.58 -5.57 9.05
N THR A 90 -1.52 -4.82 9.37
CA THR A 90 -0.22 -5.36 9.82
C THR A 90 0.28 -4.82 11.16
N ILE A 91 -0.40 -3.80 11.72
CA ILE A 91 -0.11 -3.22 13.03
C ILE A 91 -1.26 -3.56 14.00
N VAL A 92 -0.94 -4.07 15.18
CA VAL A 92 -1.94 -4.53 16.17
C VAL A 92 -2.67 -3.34 16.81
N ASP A 93 -1.90 -2.37 17.31
CA ASP A 93 -2.42 -1.15 17.94
C ASP A 93 -2.22 0.02 16.97
N PHE A 94 -2.90 -0.06 15.83
CA PHE A 94 -2.74 0.90 14.76
C PHE A 94 -3.25 2.27 15.18
N ASP A 95 -2.34 3.23 15.21
CA ASP A 95 -2.59 4.62 15.54
C ASP A 95 -1.99 5.50 14.45
N ASN A 96 -2.89 6.10 13.69
CA ASN A 96 -2.62 6.99 12.58
C ASN A 96 -1.67 8.15 12.96
N GLU A 97 -1.75 8.67 14.20
CA GLU A 97 -0.91 9.79 14.63
C GLU A 97 0.55 9.40 14.88
N LYS A 98 0.82 8.11 15.07
CA LYS A 98 2.18 7.56 15.25
C LYS A 98 2.83 7.15 13.93
N VAL A 99 2.08 7.21 12.82
CA VAL A 99 2.59 6.83 11.51
C VAL A 99 3.48 7.96 10.97
N ILE A 100 4.68 7.58 10.54
CA ILE A 100 5.64 8.48 9.87
C ILE A 100 5.99 7.90 8.50
N GLY A 101 5.58 8.58 7.44
CA GLY A 101 5.90 8.23 6.07
C GLY A 101 7.17 8.92 5.56
N LEU A 102 7.92 8.25 4.69
CA LEU A 102 8.95 8.85 3.85
C LEU A 102 8.45 8.96 2.42
N ASP A 103 8.27 10.18 1.92
CA ASP A 103 7.93 10.46 0.52
C ASP A 103 9.20 10.78 -0.29
N ILE A 104 9.51 9.93 -1.27
CA ILE A 104 10.69 10.07 -2.13
C ILE A 104 10.29 10.74 -3.43
N GLY A 105 10.80 11.97 -3.65
CA GLY A 105 10.46 12.77 -4.83
C GLY A 105 9.06 13.36 -4.69
N THR A 106 8.85 14.19 -3.67
CA THR A 106 7.53 14.74 -3.33
C THR A 106 6.97 15.70 -4.40
N GLY A 107 7.85 16.22 -5.27
CA GLY A 107 7.53 17.16 -6.32
C GLY A 107 7.06 18.51 -5.79
N ALA A 108 6.84 19.46 -6.70
CA ALA A 108 6.38 20.80 -6.34
C ALA A 108 5.06 20.81 -5.55
N SER A 109 4.23 19.77 -5.75
CA SER A 109 2.91 19.67 -5.13
C SER A 109 2.93 19.26 -3.65
N CYS A 110 3.94 18.51 -3.19
CA CYS A 110 3.93 17.85 -1.88
C CYS A 110 2.65 17.02 -1.64
N ILE A 111 2.09 16.43 -2.71
CA ILE A 111 0.69 15.97 -2.70
C ILE A 111 0.43 14.81 -1.73
N TYR A 112 1.37 13.85 -1.61
CA TYR A 112 1.20 12.70 -0.71
C TYR A 112 1.25 13.13 0.77
N PRO A 113 2.24 13.92 1.23
CA PRO A 113 2.24 14.47 2.57
C PRO A 113 0.97 15.28 2.89
N LEU A 114 0.58 16.21 2.02
CA LEU A 114 -0.60 17.06 2.25
C LEU A 114 -1.89 16.23 2.40
N LEU A 115 -2.13 15.30 1.49
CA LEU A 115 -3.30 14.44 1.54
C LEU A 115 -3.24 13.47 2.73
N GLY A 116 -2.08 12.86 2.99
CA GLY A 116 -1.91 11.90 4.09
C GLY A 116 -2.15 12.54 5.46
N CYS A 117 -1.68 13.78 5.67
CA CYS A 117 -1.99 14.55 6.86
C CYS A 117 -3.50 14.83 7.02
N LYS A 118 -4.21 15.16 5.93
CA LYS A 118 -5.63 15.51 5.97
C LYS A 118 -6.58 14.31 6.05
N LEU A 119 -6.20 13.19 5.45
CA LEU A 119 -7.02 11.97 5.42
C LEU A 119 -6.82 11.14 6.68
N TYR A 120 -5.56 10.95 7.08
CA TYR A 120 -5.17 9.94 8.06
C TYR A 120 -4.23 10.47 9.12
N SER A 121 -4.08 11.80 9.27
CA SER A 121 -3.23 12.41 10.31
C SER A 121 -1.75 12.00 10.31
N PHE A 122 -1.27 11.31 9.29
CA PHE A 122 0.11 10.86 9.15
C PHE A 122 1.11 12.03 9.25
N ASN A 123 2.31 11.73 9.75
CA ASN A 123 3.46 12.62 9.67
C ASN A 123 4.36 12.19 8.51
N PHE A 124 5.12 13.13 7.95
CA PHE A 124 5.99 12.86 6.81
C PHE A 124 7.36 13.51 6.93
N LEU A 125 8.38 12.78 6.48
CA LEU A 125 9.54 13.39 5.84
C LEU A 125 9.33 13.29 4.33
N ALA A 126 9.46 14.42 3.63
CA ALA A 126 9.32 14.50 2.19
C ALA A 126 10.64 15.00 1.59
N THR A 127 11.13 14.31 0.57
CA THR A 127 12.44 14.60 -0.04
C THR A 127 12.28 15.06 -1.48
N GLU A 128 13.12 16.01 -1.90
CA GLU A 128 13.14 16.53 -3.26
C GLU A 128 14.55 16.93 -3.67
N ILE A 129 14.93 16.69 -4.92
CA ILE A 129 16.24 17.04 -5.47
C ILE A 129 16.21 18.33 -6.29
N ASP A 130 15.07 18.65 -6.90
CA ASP A 130 14.91 19.88 -7.68
C ASP A 130 14.60 21.06 -6.75
N SER A 131 15.48 22.07 -6.75
CA SER A 131 15.35 23.22 -5.85
C SER A 131 14.03 23.97 -6.02
N SER A 132 13.53 24.14 -7.25
CA SER A 132 12.28 24.86 -7.48
C SER A 132 11.05 24.05 -7.05
N SER A 133 11.08 22.73 -7.20
CA SER A 133 10.07 21.83 -6.65
C SER A 133 10.11 21.84 -5.12
N TYR A 134 11.30 21.84 -4.52
CA TYR A 134 11.47 21.96 -3.08
C TYR A 134 10.86 23.27 -2.54
N ASP A 135 11.19 24.42 -3.15
CA ASP A 135 10.66 25.72 -2.71
C ASP A 135 9.13 25.81 -2.84
N ALA A 136 8.58 25.25 -3.93
CA ALA A 136 7.14 25.16 -4.15
C ALA A 136 6.46 24.23 -3.12
N ALA A 137 7.07 23.08 -2.82
CA ALA A 137 6.60 22.16 -1.81
C ALA A 137 6.58 22.82 -0.42
N CYS A 138 7.66 23.54 -0.05
CA CYS A 138 7.73 24.32 1.19
C CYS A 138 6.59 25.34 1.26
N SER A 139 6.37 26.09 0.18
CA SER A 139 5.26 27.05 0.10
C SER A 139 3.90 26.40 0.27
N ASN A 140 3.67 25.24 -0.36
CA ASN A 140 2.42 24.50 -0.23
C ASN A 140 2.20 23.97 1.19
N VAL A 141 3.23 23.48 1.87
CA VAL A 141 3.13 23.06 3.27
C VAL A 141 2.77 24.25 4.18
N MET A 142 3.44 25.39 4.01
CA MET A 142 3.19 26.61 4.79
C MET A 142 1.77 27.16 4.57
N ASN A 143 1.32 27.24 3.31
CA ASN A 143 -0.03 27.72 2.98
C ASN A 143 -1.14 26.88 3.62
N ASN A 144 -0.86 25.61 3.90
CA ASN A 144 -1.80 24.68 4.52
C ASN A 144 -1.60 24.51 6.03
N ARG A 145 -0.61 25.18 6.63
CA ARG A 145 -0.27 25.13 8.07
C ARG A 145 0.01 23.71 8.55
N LEU A 146 0.87 22.98 7.83
CA LEU A 146 1.21 21.58 8.09
C LEU A 146 2.70 21.36 8.41
N GLU A 147 3.45 22.41 8.72
CA GLU A 147 4.89 22.39 9.03
C GLU A 147 5.25 21.49 10.22
N ASP A 148 4.32 21.32 11.17
CA ASP A 148 4.51 20.43 12.32
C ASP A 148 4.43 18.96 11.95
N LYS A 149 3.64 18.62 10.92
CA LYS A 149 3.44 17.24 10.46
C LYS A 149 4.32 16.86 9.27
N ILE A 150 4.74 17.83 8.46
CA ILE A 150 5.49 17.61 7.23
C ILE A 150 6.84 18.31 7.33
N LYS A 151 7.91 17.51 7.39
CA LYS A 151 9.28 18.00 7.24
C LYS A 151 9.72 17.80 5.79
N LEU A 152 10.31 18.83 5.20
CA LEU A 152 10.84 18.80 3.84
C LEU A 152 12.35 18.84 3.89
N GLU A 153 12.99 18.08 3.00
CA GLU A 153 14.44 18.05 2.89
C GLU A 153 14.88 18.09 1.42
N HIS A 154 15.69 19.11 1.10
CA HIS A 154 16.35 19.21 -0.19
C HIS A 154 17.56 18.28 -0.21
N ARG A 155 17.67 17.48 -1.27
CA ARG A 155 18.68 16.42 -1.40
C ARG A 155 19.48 16.60 -2.68
N CYS A 156 20.69 16.05 -2.72
CA CYS A 156 21.41 15.84 -3.97
C CYS A 156 21.10 14.44 -4.53
N GLU A 157 21.26 14.25 -5.84
CA GLU A 157 20.93 13.00 -6.54
C GLU A 157 21.71 11.77 -6.04
N ALA A 158 22.95 11.99 -5.59
CA ALA A 158 23.82 10.95 -5.04
C ALA A 158 23.46 10.55 -3.60
N ALA A 159 22.62 11.31 -2.89
CA ALA A 159 22.22 10.99 -1.52
C ALA A 159 21.32 9.75 -1.47
N SER A 160 21.41 8.98 -0.40
CA SER A 160 20.52 7.83 -0.14
C SER A 160 19.05 8.26 -0.18
N PHE A 161 18.22 7.44 -0.84
CA PHE A 161 16.76 7.61 -0.83
C PHE A 161 16.18 7.37 0.55
N LEU A 162 16.66 6.35 1.27
CA LEU A 162 16.20 5.97 2.59
C LEU A 162 17.03 6.63 3.67
N SER A 163 16.91 7.95 3.77
CA SER A 163 17.48 8.72 4.87
C SER A 163 16.82 8.40 6.22
N ARG A 164 17.46 8.81 7.33
CA ARG A 164 16.88 8.69 8.68
C ARG A 164 16.09 9.95 9.03
N TYR A 165 15.00 9.80 9.78
CA TYR A 165 14.25 10.95 10.27
C TYR A 165 15.12 11.77 11.24
N PRO A 166 15.09 13.12 11.19
CA PRO A 166 16.01 13.95 11.98
C PRO A 166 15.98 13.71 13.49
N SER A 167 14.81 13.36 14.06
CA SER A 167 14.69 13.06 15.50
C SER A 167 15.08 11.63 15.89
N GLY A 168 15.50 10.80 14.93
CA GLY A 168 15.83 9.39 15.14
C GLY A 168 14.61 8.45 15.20
N GLN A 169 13.39 8.97 15.03
CA GLN A 169 12.20 8.14 14.86
C GLN A 169 12.29 7.32 13.56
N GLU A 170 11.76 6.10 13.60
CA GLU A 170 11.78 5.22 12.42
C GLU A 170 10.52 5.42 11.57
N PHE A 171 10.71 5.31 10.25
CA PHE A 171 9.60 5.38 9.30
C PHE A 171 8.73 4.13 9.41
N THR A 172 7.41 4.34 9.38
CA THR A 172 6.46 3.25 9.24
C THR A 172 6.39 2.76 7.80
N PHE A 173 6.45 3.67 6.83
CA PHE A 173 6.40 3.32 5.42
C PHE A 173 7.22 4.25 4.53
N VAL A 174 7.53 3.78 3.34
CA VAL A 174 8.05 4.56 2.21
C VAL A 174 6.99 4.61 1.11
N ILE A 175 6.75 5.80 0.57
CA ILE A 175 5.90 6.04 -0.60
C ILE A 175 6.74 6.68 -1.70
N CYS A 176 6.55 6.23 -2.93
CA CYS A 176 7.26 6.80 -4.07
C CYS A 176 6.41 6.70 -5.34
N ASN A 177 6.38 7.78 -6.11
CA ASN A 177 5.92 7.78 -7.50
C ASN A 177 7.12 8.13 -8.40
N PRO A 178 7.89 7.13 -8.87
CA PRO A 178 9.13 7.35 -9.59
C PRO A 178 8.92 8.08 -10.92
N PRO A 179 9.96 8.74 -11.46
CA PRO A 179 9.96 9.24 -12.82
C PRO A 179 9.71 8.11 -13.84
N PHE A 180 8.85 8.36 -14.83
CA PHE A 180 8.28 7.31 -15.68
C PHE A 180 9.19 6.83 -16.82
N TYR A 181 10.11 7.66 -17.29
CA TYR A 181 10.86 7.45 -18.55
C TYR A 181 12.36 7.30 -18.29
N GLY A 182 13.02 6.43 -19.06
CA GLY A 182 14.45 6.20 -19.05
C GLY A 182 15.26 7.24 -19.82
N SER A 183 14.62 7.89 -20.81
CA SER A 183 15.25 8.88 -21.68
C SER A 183 14.21 9.80 -22.34
N ASN A 184 14.67 10.90 -22.94
CA ASN A 184 13.81 11.75 -23.76
C ASN A 184 13.25 10.98 -24.97
N GLU A 185 14.02 10.07 -25.56
CA GLU A 185 13.60 9.27 -26.72
C GLU A 185 12.39 8.38 -26.40
N GLU A 186 12.31 7.86 -25.17
CA GLU A 186 11.17 7.05 -24.73
C GLU A 186 9.86 7.86 -24.64
N ILE A 187 9.95 9.17 -24.37
CA ILE A 187 8.81 10.10 -24.41
C ILE A 187 8.33 10.28 -25.85
N PHE A 188 9.26 10.44 -26.80
CA PHE A 188 8.95 10.69 -28.22
C PHE A 188 8.57 9.43 -29.01
N ASN A 189 9.01 8.25 -28.60
CA ASN A 189 8.72 6.98 -29.27
C ASN A 189 7.38 6.36 -28.84
N ASN A 190 6.77 6.81 -27.74
CA ASN A 190 5.41 6.43 -27.33
C ASN A 190 4.31 7.24 -28.05
N LYS A 191 4.48 7.57 -29.33
CA LYS A 191 3.50 8.34 -30.12
C LYS A 191 2.16 7.61 -30.36
N ASP A 192 2.17 6.27 -30.37
CA ASP A 192 0.96 5.46 -30.58
C ASP A 192 0.08 5.30 -29.31
N ARG A 193 0.52 5.88 -28.18
CA ARG A 193 -0.24 5.95 -26.92
C ARG A 193 -0.11 7.33 -26.31
N LEU A 194 -0.65 8.33 -27.00
CA LEU A 194 -0.83 9.65 -26.41
C LEU A 194 -1.54 9.50 -25.04
N PRO A 195 -0.96 10.02 -23.94
CA PRO A 195 -1.59 9.93 -22.63
C PRO A 195 -2.94 10.66 -22.67
N ASN A 196 -3.96 10.17 -21.98
CA ASN A 196 -5.31 10.78 -21.99
C ASN A 196 -5.37 12.17 -21.30
N SER A 197 -4.22 12.72 -20.91
CA SER A 197 -4.06 14.00 -20.22
C SER A 197 -2.70 14.60 -20.54
N ILE A 198 -2.59 15.92 -20.49
CA ILE A 198 -1.30 16.61 -20.69
C ILE A 198 -0.26 16.19 -19.65
N CYS A 199 0.98 15.94 -20.09
CA CYS A 199 2.11 15.63 -19.21
C CYS A 199 3.02 16.86 -19.12
N SER A 200 2.80 17.71 -18.11
CA SER A 200 3.51 18.98 -17.92
C SER A 200 4.71 18.90 -16.96
N GLY A 201 5.22 17.70 -16.70
CA GLY A 201 6.32 17.48 -15.76
C GLY A 201 7.64 18.06 -16.25
N SER A 202 8.49 18.47 -15.31
CA SER A 202 9.88 18.82 -15.65
C SER A 202 10.68 17.57 -16.05
N LYS A 203 11.82 17.74 -16.75
CA LYS A 203 12.66 16.60 -17.17
C LYS A 203 13.03 15.69 -15.99
N ASN A 204 13.33 16.24 -14.82
CA ASN A 204 13.72 15.47 -13.64
C ASN A 204 12.54 14.74 -12.96
N GLU A 205 11.30 15.23 -13.14
CA GLU A 205 10.09 14.55 -12.66
C GLU A 205 9.62 13.44 -13.61
N MET A 206 10.07 13.49 -14.87
CA MET A 206 9.62 12.57 -15.92
C MET A 206 10.68 11.54 -16.28
N ILE A 207 11.97 11.90 -16.23
CA ILE A 207 13.08 11.09 -16.71
C ILE A 207 14.04 10.78 -15.57
N THR A 208 14.44 9.52 -15.47
CA THR A 208 15.57 9.07 -14.65
C THR A 208 16.34 8.00 -15.41
N GLN A 209 17.64 7.87 -15.18
CA GLN A 209 18.44 6.86 -15.87
C GLN A 209 17.90 5.46 -15.54
N GLY A 210 17.54 4.68 -16.57
CA GLY A 210 16.93 3.36 -16.40
C GLY A 210 15.45 3.35 -16.01
N GLY A 211 14.81 4.54 -15.94
CA GLY A 211 13.38 4.71 -15.74
C GLY A 211 12.88 4.22 -14.38
N GLU A 212 11.57 3.97 -14.29
CA GLU A 212 10.91 3.58 -13.04
C GLU A 212 11.47 2.29 -12.42
N VAL A 213 12.05 1.38 -13.23
CA VAL A 213 12.61 0.11 -12.75
C VAL A 213 13.89 0.34 -11.97
N GLU A 214 14.88 1.05 -12.52
CA GLU A 214 16.12 1.32 -11.80
C GLU A 214 15.90 2.19 -10.55
N PHE A 215 14.95 3.13 -10.63
CA PHE A 215 14.57 3.93 -9.46
C PHE A 215 14.02 3.04 -8.32
N ALA A 216 13.10 2.13 -8.64
CA ALA A 216 12.56 1.20 -7.66
C ALA A 216 13.59 0.16 -7.19
N ARG A 217 14.51 -0.29 -8.06
CA ARG A 217 15.64 -1.15 -7.68
C ARG A 217 16.55 -0.49 -6.66
N ARG A 218 16.80 0.81 -6.79
CA ARG A 218 17.56 1.56 -5.80
C ARG A 218 16.87 1.56 -4.43
N ILE A 219 15.56 1.80 -4.38
CA ILE A 219 14.78 1.67 -3.13
C ILE A 219 14.90 0.25 -2.57
N LEU A 220 14.76 -0.78 -3.42
CA LEU A 220 14.91 -2.19 -3.02
C LEU A 220 16.29 -2.47 -2.42
N GLN A 221 17.38 -2.02 -3.07
CA GLN A 221 18.73 -2.26 -2.56
C GLN A 221 18.99 -1.54 -1.24
N GLU A 222 18.56 -0.28 -1.10
CA GLU A 222 18.68 0.45 0.16
C GLU A 222 17.80 -0.18 1.26
N SER A 223 16.63 -0.72 0.91
CA SER A 223 15.68 -1.32 1.88
C SER A 223 16.27 -2.52 2.63
N LYS A 224 17.25 -3.23 2.02
CA LYS A 224 17.95 -4.36 2.65
C LYS A 224 18.69 -3.96 3.93
N CYS A 225 19.10 -2.69 4.03
CA CYS A 225 19.79 -2.09 5.17
C CYS A 225 18.87 -1.27 6.10
N ARG A 226 17.58 -1.13 5.75
CA ARG A 226 16.58 -0.34 6.48
C ARG A 226 15.36 -1.19 6.90
N ARG A 227 15.63 -2.41 7.38
CA ARG A 227 14.59 -3.43 7.65
C ARG A 227 13.65 -3.08 8.81
N GLU A 228 13.97 -2.04 9.57
CA GLU A 228 13.13 -1.48 10.62
C GLU A 228 11.90 -0.73 10.05
N ILE A 229 11.95 -0.29 8.79
CA ILE A 229 10.79 0.27 8.10
C ILE A 229 9.82 -0.87 7.76
N LEU A 230 8.55 -0.73 8.15
CA LEU A 230 7.58 -1.81 8.03
C LEU A 230 7.21 -2.08 6.57
N TRP A 231 6.96 -1.05 5.75
CA TRP A 231 6.55 -1.22 4.35
C TRP A 231 7.28 -0.28 3.40
N PHE A 232 7.77 -0.83 2.30
CA PHE A 232 8.24 -0.08 1.16
C PHE A 232 7.20 -0.16 0.05
N THR A 233 6.90 0.96 -0.60
CA THR A 233 5.91 0.99 -1.68
C THR A 233 6.39 1.85 -2.83
N CYS A 234 6.02 1.47 -4.06
CA CYS A 234 6.33 2.22 -5.28
C CYS A 234 5.17 2.13 -6.28
N LEU A 235 4.77 3.27 -6.87
CA LEU A 235 3.74 3.34 -7.91
C LEU A 235 4.33 3.14 -9.30
N LEU A 236 3.92 2.09 -9.98
CA LEU A 236 4.44 1.71 -11.29
C LEU A 236 3.45 2.06 -12.41
N GLY A 237 3.99 2.68 -13.46
CA GLY A 237 3.30 3.06 -14.69
C GLY A 237 3.12 1.90 -15.66
N LYS A 238 4.06 0.96 -15.70
CA LYS A 238 4.07 -0.15 -16.68
C LYS A 238 4.02 -1.51 -15.99
N LYS A 239 3.24 -2.41 -16.58
CA LYS A 239 3.09 -3.80 -16.12
C LYS A 239 4.35 -4.64 -16.33
N SER A 240 5.20 -4.29 -17.30
CA SER A 240 6.53 -4.90 -17.49
C SER A 240 7.46 -4.56 -16.32
N SER A 241 7.50 -3.29 -15.91
CA SER A 241 8.28 -2.83 -14.75
C SER A 241 7.91 -3.58 -13.48
N LEU A 242 6.61 -3.82 -13.26
CA LEU A 242 6.13 -4.65 -12.14
C LEU A 242 6.66 -6.09 -12.21
N ALA A 243 6.71 -6.68 -13.40
CA ALA A 243 7.21 -8.05 -13.57
C ALA A 243 8.70 -8.15 -13.26
N ASP A 244 9.49 -7.20 -13.74
CA ASP A 244 10.94 -7.15 -13.50
C ASP A 244 11.25 -7.01 -12.00
N LEU A 245 10.59 -6.06 -11.33
CA LEU A 245 10.79 -5.83 -9.89
C LEU A 245 10.34 -7.01 -9.02
N ILE A 246 9.31 -7.75 -9.43
CA ILE A 246 8.90 -8.99 -8.73
C ILE A 246 9.94 -10.09 -8.89
N HIS A 247 10.62 -10.18 -10.04
CA HIS A 247 11.75 -11.10 -10.19
C HIS A 247 12.90 -10.69 -9.25
N ASP A 248 13.24 -9.41 -9.21
CA ASP A 248 14.30 -8.90 -8.31
C ASP A 248 13.97 -9.20 -6.83
N LEU A 249 12.72 -8.99 -6.40
CA LEU A 249 12.27 -9.33 -5.04
C LEU A 249 12.45 -10.83 -4.73
N ARG A 250 12.13 -11.70 -5.69
CA ARG A 250 12.25 -13.16 -5.54
C ARG A 250 13.70 -13.61 -5.48
N ASP A 251 14.58 -13.00 -6.27
CA ASP A 251 16.01 -13.29 -6.26
C ASP A 251 16.64 -12.89 -4.91
N GLU A 252 16.16 -11.79 -4.32
CA GLU A 252 16.51 -11.35 -2.97
C GLU A 252 15.79 -12.14 -1.85
N LYS A 253 14.98 -13.15 -2.22
CA LYS A 253 14.19 -14.01 -1.31
C LYS A 253 13.19 -13.24 -0.45
N ILE A 254 12.67 -12.12 -0.96
CA ILE A 254 11.61 -11.34 -0.34
C ILE A 254 10.26 -11.90 -0.80
N ASP A 255 9.61 -12.66 0.07
CA ASP A 255 8.30 -13.27 -0.20
C ASP A 255 7.11 -12.45 0.31
N ASN A 256 7.38 -11.45 1.15
CA ASN A 256 6.37 -10.53 1.69
C ASN A 256 6.24 -9.32 0.78
N TYR A 257 5.53 -9.51 -0.34
CA TYR A 257 5.21 -8.44 -1.27
C TYR A 257 3.75 -8.43 -1.64
N GLY A 258 3.28 -7.30 -2.15
CA GLY A 258 1.91 -7.09 -2.57
C GLY A 258 1.82 -6.35 -3.89
N ILE A 259 0.76 -6.65 -4.63
CA ILE A 259 0.38 -5.94 -5.84
C ILE A 259 -0.99 -5.35 -5.59
N TYR A 260 -1.14 -4.05 -5.81
CA TYR A 260 -2.44 -3.39 -5.78
C TYR A 260 -2.66 -2.65 -7.09
N GLU A 261 -3.80 -2.86 -7.75
CA GLU A 261 -4.11 -2.22 -9.04
C GLU A 261 -5.00 -0.99 -8.79
N ILE A 262 -4.50 0.19 -9.18
CA ILE A 262 -5.31 1.40 -9.27
C ILE A 262 -5.88 1.49 -10.67
N HIS A 263 -7.19 1.66 -10.77
CA HIS A 263 -7.89 1.85 -12.04
C HIS A 263 -8.79 3.08 -11.95
N VAL A 264 -8.37 4.17 -12.61
CA VAL A 264 -9.15 5.41 -12.70
C VAL A 264 -9.28 5.79 -14.17
N GLY A 265 -10.52 5.81 -14.66
CA GLY A 265 -10.81 5.99 -16.08
C GLY A 265 -10.16 4.89 -16.93
N LYS A 266 -9.39 5.29 -17.95
CA LYS A 266 -8.67 4.36 -18.85
C LYS A 266 -7.26 4.02 -18.37
N THR A 267 -6.80 4.64 -17.29
CA THR A 267 -5.41 4.57 -16.85
C THR A 267 -5.26 3.57 -15.71
N LYS A 268 -4.43 2.56 -15.92
CA LYS A 268 -4.04 1.59 -14.89
C LYS A 268 -2.66 1.94 -14.33
N ARG A 269 -2.51 1.78 -13.02
CA ARG A 269 -1.24 1.85 -12.29
C ARG A 269 -1.18 0.70 -11.30
N TRP A 270 0.02 0.28 -10.93
CA TRP A 270 0.22 -0.78 -9.96
C TRP A 270 1.06 -0.27 -8.81
N ILE A 271 0.61 -0.47 -7.58
CA ILE A 271 1.45 -0.28 -6.41
C ILE A 271 2.12 -1.62 -6.12
N LEU A 272 3.45 -1.62 -6.15
CA LEU A 272 4.25 -2.72 -5.61
C LEU A 272 4.60 -2.37 -4.17
N SER A 273 4.28 -3.25 -3.22
CA SER A 273 4.70 -3.14 -1.83
C SER A 273 5.56 -4.32 -1.42
N TRP A 274 6.54 -4.11 -0.54
CA TRP A 274 7.32 -5.19 0.06
C TRP A 274 7.74 -4.88 1.49
N SER A 275 8.04 -5.93 2.24
CA SER A 275 8.45 -5.85 3.65
C SER A 275 9.45 -6.94 4.02
N PHE A 276 10.32 -6.66 4.98
CA PHE A 276 11.15 -7.67 5.66
C PHE A 276 10.50 -8.17 6.96
N SER A 277 9.38 -7.57 7.35
CA SER A 277 8.60 -7.98 8.52
C SER A 277 7.92 -9.31 8.28
N ARG A 278 7.58 -9.96 9.39
CA ARG A 278 6.81 -11.22 9.42
C ARG A 278 5.31 -10.98 9.42
N ARG A 279 4.88 -9.74 9.67
CA ARG A 279 3.48 -9.34 9.63
C ARG A 279 2.98 -9.51 8.21
N ARG A 280 1.90 -10.26 8.05
CA ARG A 280 1.33 -10.58 6.75
C ARG A 280 0.05 -9.76 6.55
N PRO A 281 -0.06 -9.03 5.42
CA PRO A 281 -1.22 -8.19 5.16
C PRO A 281 -2.44 -9.02 4.75
N LEU A 282 -3.62 -8.41 4.80
CA LEU A 282 -4.84 -9.05 4.31
C LEU A 282 -4.73 -9.38 2.82
N ASN A 283 -5.23 -10.56 2.45
CA ASN A 283 -5.01 -11.14 1.13
C ASN A 283 -5.52 -10.26 -0.03
N HIS A 284 -6.66 -9.59 0.14
CA HIS A 284 -7.24 -8.72 -0.89
C HIS A 284 -6.45 -7.42 -1.11
N LEU A 285 -5.61 -7.00 -0.16
CA LEU A 285 -4.75 -5.82 -0.30
C LEU A 285 -3.49 -6.12 -1.14
N ILE A 286 -3.04 -7.36 -1.17
CA ILE A 286 -1.79 -7.75 -1.85
C ILE A 286 -2.00 -8.58 -3.12
N ARG A 287 -3.26 -8.96 -3.40
CA ARG A 287 -3.62 -9.76 -4.56
C ARG A 287 -4.88 -9.17 -5.20
N PRO A 288 -4.77 -8.54 -6.39
CA PRO A 288 -5.94 -8.11 -7.12
C PRO A 288 -6.78 -9.33 -7.52
N ALA A 289 -8.10 -9.21 -7.40
CA ALA A 289 -9.05 -10.30 -7.68
C ALA A 289 -8.91 -10.82 -9.11
N PHE A 290 -8.72 -9.90 -10.06
CA PHE A 290 -8.45 -10.21 -11.46
C PHE A 290 -7.09 -9.66 -11.85
N PHE A 291 -6.16 -10.55 -12.22
CA PHE A 291 -4.82 -10.15 -12.63
C PHE A 291 -4.36 -10.97 -13.82
N SER A 292 -3.88 -10.28 -14.85
CA SER A 292 -3.49 -10.93 -16.11
C SER A 292 -2.12 -11.64 -16.04
N LEU A 293 -1.38 -11.55 -14.93
CA LEU A 293 -0.13 -12.30 -14.70
C LEU A 293 -0.19 -13.07 -13.37
N PRO A 294 -1.06 -14.09 -13.23
CA PRO A 294 -1.29 -14.78 -11.96
C PRO A 294 -0.02 -15.43 -11.36
N LYS A 295 0.96 -15.77 -12.20
CA LYS A 295 2.27 -16.33 -11.78
C LYS A 295 3.12 -15.34 -10.97
N LEU A 296 2.84 -14.05 -11.09
CA LEU A 296 3.56 -12.99 -10.36
C LEU A 296 2.93 -12.68 -9.00
N LEU A 297 1.68 -13.13 -8.76
CA LEU A 297 1.02 -12.89 -7.48
C LEU A 297 1.86 -13.47 -6.32
N PRO A 298 1.86 -12.84 -5.14
CA PRO A 298 2.57 -13.33 -3.97
C PRO A 298 2.01 -14.69 -3.49
N ARG A 299 2.37 -15.16 -2.29
CA ARG A 299 1.62 -16.27 -1.68
C ARG A 299 0.28 -15.76 -1.13
N LYS A 300 -0.69 -16.66 -0.94
CA LYS A 300 -1.98 -16.28 -0.32
C LYS A 300 -1.79 -16.10 1.17
N THR A 301 -2.40 -15.08 1.75
CA THR A 301 -2.48 -14.91 3.22
C THR A 301 -3.87 -15.28 3.75
N LEU A 302 -4.74 -15.78 2.88
CA LEU A 302 -6.07 -16.30 3.21
C LEU A 302 -6.22 -17.70 2.61
N TYR A 303 -6.59 -18.64 3.47
CA TYR A 303 -6.94 -20.01 3.11
C TYR A 303 -8.42 -20.19 3.46
N GLU A 304 -9.23 -20.55 2.47
CA GLU A 304 -10.68 -20.74 2.61
C GLU A 304 -11.06 -22.15 2.21
N TRP A 305 -12.04 -22.72 2.91
CA TRP A 305 -12.59 -24.03 2.60
C TRP A 305 -14.06 -24.09 2.95
N ASP A 306 -14.81 -24.87 2.19
CA ASP A 306 -16.22 -25.14 2.49
C ASP A 306 -16.31 -26.15 3.64
N VAL A 307 -17.30 -25.96 4.51
CA VAL A 307 -17.62 -26.83 5.64
C VAL A 307 -19.11 -27.14 5.65
N SER A 308 -19.48 -28.41 5.74
CA SER A 308 -20.89 -28.85 5.73
C SER A 308 -21.52 -28.91 7.12
N ILE A 309 -20.97 -28.17 8.08
CA ILE A 309 -21.36 -28.20 9.49
C ILE A 309 -21.79 -26.81 9.94
N ASN A 310 -22.62 -26.76 10.99
CA ASN A 310 -23.05 -25.50 11.58
C ASN A 310 -21.91 -24.83 12.36
N ASN A 311 -22.12 -23.54 12.68
CA ASN A 311 -21.16 -22.71 13.40
C ASN A 311 -20.70 -23.30 14.75
N GLN A 312 -21.63 -23.88 15.51
CA GLN A 312 -21.30 -24.49 16.80
C GLN A 312 -20.34 -25.69 16.64
N THR A 313 -20.70 -26.62 15.75
CA THR A 313 -19.88 -27.81 15.45
C THR A 313 -18.52 -27.40 14.88
N PHE A 314 -18.48 -26.32 14.08
CA PHE A 314 -17.24 -25.79 13.52
C PHE A 314 -16.24 -25.43 14.62
N PHE A 315 -16.70 -24.74 15.65
CA PHE A 315 -15.86 -24.31 16.76
C PHE A 315 -15.51 -25.47 17.70
N GLU A 316 -16.39 -26.45 17.92
CA GLU A 316 -16.08 -27.66 18.69
C GLU A 316 -14.95 -28.48 18.04
N VAL A 317 -14.99 -28.66 16.72
CA VAL A 317 -13.90 -29.33 15.97
C VAL A 317 -12.61 -28.49 16.01
N LEU A 318 -12.71 -27.17 15.94
CA LEU A 318 -11.56 -26.28 16.05
C LEU A 318 -10.88 -26.42 17.41
N ASP A 319 -11.63 -26.35 18.50
CA ASP A 319 -11.09 -26.41 19.86
C ASP A 319 -10.35 -27.73 20.09
N GLY A 320 -10.97 -28.87 19.72
CA GLY A 320 -10.31 -30.17 19.82
C GLY A 320 -9.04 -30.29 18.96
N PHE A 321 -9.00 -29.63 17.79
CA PHE A 321 -7.79 -29.56 16.98
C PHE A 321 -6.69 -28.72 17.65
N LEU A 322 -7.03 -27.54 18.17
CA LEU A 322 -6.06 -26.64 18.81
C LEU A 322 -5.47 -27.27 20.09
N ASP A 323 -6.30 -27.95 20.88
CA ASP A 323 -5.87 -28.70 22.06
C ASP A 323 -4.87 -29.80 21.68
N SER A 324 -5.14 -30.55 20.61
CA SER A 324 -4.24 -31.61 20.13
C SER A 324 -2.89 -31.08 19.63
N MET A 325 -2.85 -29.82 19.21
CA MET A 325 -1.67 -29.17 18.65
C MET A 325 -0.85 -28.42 19.70
N ASN A 326 -1.40 -28.25 20.91
CA ASN A 326 -0.83 -27.49 22.01
C ASN A 326 -0.45 -26.06 21.60
N VAL A 327 -1.40 -25.33 20.98
CA VAL A 327 -1.22 -23.94 20.55
C VAL A 327 -2.02 -22.97 21.42
N GLU A 328 -1.44 -21.82 21.70
CA GLU A 328 -2.12 -20.75 22.43
C GLU A 328 -3.19 -20.13 21.53
N HIS A 329 -4.38 -19.89 22.08
CA HIS A 329 -5.46 -19.28 21.33
C HIS A 329 -6.38 -18.46 22.22
N SER A 330 -7.05 -17.49 21.62
CA SER A 330 -8.09 -16.69 22.26
C SER A 330 -9.26 -16.48 21.30
N ARG A 331 -10.48 -16.55 21.82
CA ARG A 331 -11.70 -16.36 21.03
C ARG A 331 -12.29 -14.98 21.30
N TYR A 332 -12.64 -14.28 20.23
CA TYR A 332 -13.37 -13.03 20.26
C TYR A 332 -14.51 -13.10 19.23
N HIS A 333 -15.75 -13.24 19.72
CA HIS A 333 -16.92 -13.53 18.90
C HIS A 333 -16.69 -14.74 17.96
N GLU A 334 -16.94 -14.57 16.66
CA GLU A 334 -16.79 -15.62 15.63
C GLU A 334 -15.36 -15.68 15.05
N LYS A 335 -14.38 -15.18 15.79
CA LYS A 335 -12.96 -15.23 15.41
C LYS A 335 -12.12 -15.82 16.52
N VAL A 336 -11.24 -16.76 16.16
CA VAL A 336 -10.25 -17.36 17.05
C VAL A 336 -8.88 -16.90 16.60
N ALA A 337 -8.19 -16.13 17.45
CA ALA A 337 -6.80 -15.77 17.26
C ALA A 337 -5.92 -16.89 17.78
N ILE A 338 -4.95 -17.30 16.97
CA ILE A 338 -4.04 -18.40 17.28
C ILE A 338 -2.62 -17.87 17.27
N PHE A 339 -1.87 -18.28 18.28
CA PHE A 339 -0.47 -17.98 18.44
C PHE A 339 0.28 -19.25 18.79
N SER A 340 1.43 -19.42 18.14
CA SER A 340 2.34 -20.47 18.53
C SER A 340 3.77 -19.94 18.53
N ASN A 341 4.45 -20.17 19.65
CA ASN A 341 5.87 -19.92 19.82
C ASN A 341 6.72 -21.11 19.37
N GLY A 342 6.26 -21.90 18.39
CA GLY A 342 6.96 -23.07 17.85
C GLY A 342 6.09 -23.81 16.84
N ILE A 343 6.67 -24.70 16.05
CA ILE A 343 5.94 -25.36 14.96
C ILE A 343 5.95 -26.87 15.20
N SER A 344 4.86 -27.43 15.74
CA SER A 344 4.73 -28.87 16.00
C SER A 344 4.22 -29.68 14.78
N TRP A 345 3.55 -29.02 13.83
CA TRP A 345 2.86 -29.68 12.72
C TRP A 345 3.64 -29.77 11.41
N SER A 346 4.79 -29.11 11.30
CA SER A 346 5.62 -29.20 10.09
C SER A 346 6.17 -30.61 9.89
N ARG A 347 6.46 -30.99 8.64
CA ARG A 347 7.10 -32.29 8.34
C ARG A 347 8.47 -32.42 9.03
N LYS A 348 9.20 -31.30 9.15
CA LYS A 348 10.51 -31.24 9.82
C LYS A 348 10.35 -31.54 11.32
N ALA A 349 9.41 -30.89 11.99
CA ALA A 349 9.16 -31.08 13.42
C ALA A 349 8.77 -32.53 13.75
N ARG A 350 7.85 -33.10 12.97
CA ARG A 350 7.40 -34.51 13.12
C ARG A 350 8.54 -35.52 12.97
N ARG A 351 9.50 -35.28 12.06
CA ARG A 351 10.66 -36.16 11.87
C ARG A 351 11.69 -36.08 12.99
N THR A 352 11.85 -34.90 13.59
CA THR A 352 12.86 -34.70 14.65
C THR A 352 12.39 -35.15 16.02
N GLY A 353 11.12 -35.54 16.21
CA GLY A 353 10.56 -36.05 17.47
C GLY A 353 10.61 -35.07 18.64
N LYS A 354 11.16 -33.87 18.45
CA LYS A 354 11.26 -32.83 19.47
C LYS A 354 9.96 -32.05 19.50
N HIS A 355 9.13 -32.31 20.50
CA HIS A 355 8.47 -31.20 21.20
C HIS A 355 9.59 -30.28 21.65
N GLN A 356 9.85 -29.22 20.89
CA GLN A 356 10.92 -28.28 21.23
C GLN A 356 10.56 -27.65 22.57
N ASN A 357 11.49 -27.70 23.52
CA ASN A 357 11.35 -27.04 24.81
C ASN A 357 11.00 -25.55 24.57
N PRO A 358 9.95 -24.99 25.20
CA PRO A 358 9.53 -23.60 25.02
C PRO A 358 10.66 -22.57 25.21
N SER A 359 11.66 -22.92 26.02
CA SER A 359 12.83 -22.09 26.34
C SER A 359 13.93 -22.08 25.27
N GLN A 360 13.86 -22.91 24.22
CA GLN A 360 14.82 -22.92 23.11
C GLN A 360 14.24 -22.43 21.79
N ILE A 361 12.98 -21.97 21.78
CA ILE A 361 12.32 -21.65 20.52
C ILE A 361 12.73 -20.24 20.11
N SER A 362 13.40 -20.16 18.96
CA SER A 362 13.77 -18.88 18.41
C SER A 362 12.50 -18.14 18.04
N MET A 363 12.50 -16.82 18.24
CA MET A 363 11.38 -15.98 17.81
C MET A 363 11.05 -16.25 16.33
N GLU A 364 12.01 -16.66 15.48
CA GLU A 364 11.85 -17.05 14.06
C GLU A 364 10.77 -18.09 13.74
N ASP A 365 10.42 -18.92 14.72
CA ASP A 365 9.41 -19.97 14.56
C ASP A 365 8.01 -19.51 15.03
N SER A 366 7.83 -18.22 15.33
CA SER A 366 6.53 -17.66 15.70
C SER A 366 5.53 -17.70 14.54
N PHE A 367 4.31 -18.13 14.86
CA PHE A 367 3.19 -18.22 13.93
C PHE A 367 1.96 -17.58 14.52
N ARG A 368 1.29 -16.71 13.76
CA ARG A 368 -0.04 -16.17 14.10
C ARG A 368 -0.99 -16.29 12.94
N CYS A 369 -2.21 -16.73 13.22
CA CYS A 369 -3.32 -16.66 12.30
C CYS A 369 -4.62 -16.33 13.04
N THR A 370 -5.65 -16.00 12.28
CA THR A 370 -7.03 -15.93 12.79
C THR A 370 -7.90 -16.88 12.01
N ILE A 371 -8.71 -17.68 12.70
CA ILE A 371 -9.73 -18.52 12.09
C ILE A 371 -11.11 -17.92 12.33
N SER A 372 -11.95 -17.93 11.30
CA SER A 372 -13.35 -17.55 11.38
C SER A 372 -14.23 -18.50 10.57
N TYR A 373 -15.51 -18.48 10.91
CA TYR A 373 -16.57 -19.16 10.17
C TYR A 373 -17.50 -18.10 9.58
N ASP A 374 -17.89 -18.27 8.33
CA ASP A 374 -18.92 -17.46 7.68
C ASP A 374 -19.66 -18.30 6.65
N ASN A 375 -20.99 -18.42 6.76
CA ASN A 375 -21.86 -19.05 5.76
C ASN A 375 -21.33 -20.37 5.19
N PHE A 376 -21.09 -21.37 6.05
CA PHE A 376 -20.56 -22.68 5.68
C PHE A 376 -19.15 -22.64 5.06
N LYS A 377 -18.37 -21.60 5.37
CA LYS A 377 -16.96 -21.50 5.00
C LYS A 377 -16.09 -21.27 6.22
N GLY A 378 -15.03 -22.07 6.32
CA GLY A 378 -13.93 -21.78 7.22
C GLY A 378 -12.91 -20.88 6.52
N GLN A 379 -12.41 -19.90 7.25
CA GLN A 379 -11.38 -18.97 6.77
C GLN A 379 -10.23 -18.95 7.76
N CYS A 380 -8.99 -19.06 7.28
CA CYS A 380 -7.78 -18.91 8.07
C CYS A 380 -6.93 -17.80 7.48
N CYS A 381 -6.78 -16.67 8.16
CA CYS A 381 -5.95 -15.55 7.74
C CYS A 381 -4.58 -15.64 8.40
N TRP A 382 -3.51 -15.72 7.60
CA TRP A 382 -2.14 -15.63 8.08
C TRP A 382 -1.85 -14.20 8.53
N LYS A 383 -1.48 -14.02 9.81
CA LYS A 383 -1.19 -12.71 10.41
C LYS A 383 0.30 -12.47 10.65
N GLU A 384 1.03 -13.51 11.03
CA GLU A 384 2.47 -13.41 11.28
C GLU A 384 3.17 -14.74 11.00
N GLY A 385 4.33 -14.68 10.32
CA GLY A 385 5.23 -15.81 10.15
C GLY A 385 6.14 -15.66 8.93
N LYS A 386 7.24 -16.41 8.90
CA LYS A 386 8.19 -16.42 7.76
C LYS A 386 7.90 -17.52 6.74
N ASP A 387 7.56 -18.73 7.17
CA ASP A 387 7.43 -19.88 6.27
C ASP A 387 5.97 -20.12 5.83
N TYR A 388 5.71 -19.89 4.55
CA TYR A 388 4.39 -20.14 3.95
C TYR A 388 3.97 -21.62 4.03
N LEU A 389 4.90 -22.57 3.92
CA LEU A 389 4.58 -24.01 3.94
C LEU A 389 4.10 -24.44 5.32
N VAL A 390 4.56 -23.77 6.38
CA VAL A 390 4.08 -23.98 7.75
C VAL A 390 2.62 -23.55 7.89
N TYR A 391 2.28 -22.37 7.37
CA TYR A 391 0.91 -21.85 7.33
C TYR A 391 -0.01 -22.76 6.48
N GLU A 392 0.42 -23.13 5.28
CA GLU A 392 -0.34 -24.00 4.39
C GLU A 392 -0.56 -25.39 5.00
N SER A 393 0.45 -25.96 5.65
CA SER A 393 0.34 -27.23 6.35
C SER A 393 -0.61 -27.17 7.54
N PHE A 394 -0.64 -26.05 8.28
CA PHE A 394 -1.59 -25.83 9.37
C PHE A 394 -3.02 -25.87 8.83
N CYS A 395 -3.31 -25.04 7.82
CA CYS A 395 -4.64 -24.93 7.23
C CYS A 395 -5.11 -26.24 6.61
N SER A 396 -4.22 -26.93 5.87
CA SER A 396 -4.55 -28.20 5.23
C SER A 396 -4.88 -29.31 6.24
N THR A 397 -4.19 -29.33 7.38
CA THR A 397 -4.43 -30.33 8.44
C THR A 397 -5.78 -30.08 9.11
N LEU A 398 -6.07 -28.82 9.44
CA LEU A 398 -7.36 -28.42 10.00
C LEU A 398 -8.52 -28.70 9.03
N HIS A 399 -8.38 -28.33 7.75
CA HIS A 399 -9.40 -28.59 6.75
C HIS A 399 -9.71 -30.10 6.63
N ARG A 400 -8.69 -30.97 6.71
CA ARG A 400 -8.92 -32.43 6.73
C ARG A 400 -9.73 -32.86 7.95
N LYS A 401 -9.51 -32.27 9.13
CA LYS A 401 -10.31 -32.54 10.33
C LYS A 401 -11.79 -32.23 10.13
N TYR A 402 -12.11 -31.11 9.49
CA TYR A 402 -13.50 -30.80 9.14
C TYR A 402 -14.14 -31.82 8.18
N LYS A 403 -13.39 -32.36 7.23
CA LYS A 403 -13.91 -33.41 6.33
C LYS A 403 -14.19 -34.73 7.05
N GLU A 404 -13.31 -35.11 7.99
CA GLU A 404 -13.49 -36.30 8.84
C GLU A 404 -14.77 -36.15 9.69
N SER A 405 -14.97 -35.00 10.34
CA SER A 405 -16.16 -34.72 11.16
C SER A 405 -17.46 -34.56 10.39
N SER A 406 -17.41 -34.19 9.10
CA SER A 406 -18.62 -34.09 8.26
C SER A 406 -19.10 -35.43 7.71
N SER A 407 -18.26 -36.47 7.82
CA SER A 407 -18.56 -37.83 7.33
C SER A 407 -19.03 -38.77 8.46
N SER A 408 -19.05 -38.25 9.70
CA SER A 408 -19.47 -38.93 10.93
C SER A 408 -20.85 -38.41 11.31
#